data_AF-A0A0R2P074-F1
#
_entry.id   AF-A0A0R2P074-F1
#
_cell.length_a   1.000
_cell.length_b   1.000
_cell.length_c   1.000
_cell.angle_alpha   90.00
_cell.angle_beta   90.00
_cell.angle_gamma   90.00
#
_symmetry.space_group_name_H-M   'P 1'
#
loop_
_entity.id
_entity.type
_entity.pdbx_description
1 polymer ?
#
loop_
_entity_poly.entity_id
_entity_poly.type
_entity_poly.pdbx_seq_one_letter_code
_entity_poly.pdbx_strand_id
1 'polypeptide(L)'
;RKQVLPYTFGRSALKRFNKAEVNIVERLINKSMHFGKKYAKNTGRMTGKKTKLVNTVKTAFEIIELKTGQNPVQVLVKAIEFSAPTEDTTRIVYGGTTYHVSVDVAPLRRVDMALKFIADSVKEATFSNPKPIEEHLAEQLILAANNDSNSPSVKKRHELERIAQASR
;
A
#
# COMPACT_ATOMS: atom_id res chain seq x y z
N ARG A 1 9.21 10.11 16.85
CA ARG A 1 8.82 9.84 18.26
C ARG A 1 8.83 8.33 18.46
N LYS A 2 9.59 7.79 19.42
CA LYS A 2 9.48 6.36 19.76
C LYS A 2 8.12 6.12 20.41
N GLN A 3 7.31 5.24 19.83
CA GLN A 3 5.98 4.89 20.31
C GLN A 3 5.85 3.38 20.31
N VAL A 4 5.29 2.83 21.38
CA VAL A 4 5.10 1.38 21.55
C VAL A 4 3.91 0.88 20.70
N LEU A 5 2.91 1.73 20.51
CA LEU A 5 1.74 1.44 19.68
C LEU A 5 1.83 2.14 18.32
N PRO A 6 1.35 1.50 17.24
CA PRO A 6 1.48 2.01 15.89
C PRO A 6 0.48 3.12 15.53
N TYR A 7 -0.33 3.64 16.46
CA TYR A 7 -1.28 4.73 16.16
C TYR A 7 -1.10 5.95 17.04
N THR A 8 -1.05 7.13 16.41
CA THR A 8 -0.65 8.39 17.06
C THR A 8 -1.83 9.34 17.30
N PHE A 9 -3.00 9.06 16.73
CA PHE A 9 -4.16 9.99 16.64
C PHE A 9 -3.80 11.41 16.19
N GLY A 10 -2.64 11.58 15.54
CA GLY A 10 -2.09 12.86 15.17
C GLY A 10 -2.81 13.47 13.96
N ARG A 11 -2.79 14.81 13.87
CA ARG A 11 -3.31 15.54 12.72
C ARG A 11 -2.23 15.67 11.64
N SER A 12 -1.94 14.57 10.95
CA SER A 12 -0.83 14.50 9.98
C SER A 12 -1.09 15.21 8.64
N ALA A 13 -2.34 15.60 8.37
CA ALA A 13 -2.74 16.21 7.10
C ALA A 13 -2.66 17.75 7.08
N LEU A 14 -2.40 18.40 8.23
CA LEU A 14 -2.46 19.86 8.33
C LEU A 14 -1.33 20.59 7.60
N LYS A 15 -0.17 19.95 7.43
CA LYS A 15 0.98 20.50 6.69
C LYS A 15 1.43 19.53 5.60
N ARG A 16 2.00 20.07 4.52
CA ARG A 16 2.36 19.35 3.29
C ARG A 16 3.19 18.08 3.51
N PHE A 17 4.18 18.10 4.41
CA PHE A 17 5.13 16.99 4.61
C PHE A 17 4.99 16.25 5.94
N ASN A 18 4.09 16.65 6.84
CA ASN A 18 3.89 15.98 8.14
C ASN A 18 3.51 14.50 8.00
N LYS A 19 2.97 14.11 6.84
CA LYS A 19 2.68 12.71 6.53
C LYS A 19 3.92 11.82 6.47
N ALA A 20 5.09 12.37 6.18
CA ALA A 20 6.35 11.64 6.15
C ALA A 20 6.82 11.22 7.55
N GLU A 21 6.48 12.01 8.58
CA GLU A 21 6.86 11.75 9.97
C GLU A 21 5.97 10.69 10.65
N VAL A 22 4.90 10.25 9.98
CA VAL A 22 3.96 9.26 10.50
C VAL A 22 4.55 7.86 10.37
N ASN A 23 4.37 7.04 11.41
CA ASN A 23 4.77 5.63 11.41
C ASN A 23 4.21 4.90 10.17
N ILE A 24 5.06 4.14 9.50
CA ILE A 24 4.71 3.42 8.25
C ILE A 24 3.57 2.42 8.50
N VAL A 25 3.60 1.72 9.63
CA VAL A 25 2.53 0.79 10.04
C VAL A 25 1.20 1.54 10.22
N GLU A 26 1.21 2.74 10.80
CA GLU A 26 0.01 3.57 10.91
C GLU A 26 -0.55 3.93 9.54
N ARG A 27 0.33 4.29 8.59
CA ARG A 27 -0.06 4.62 7.22
C ARG A 27 -0.66 3.42 6.51
N LEU A 28 -0.11 2.21 6.69
CA LEU A 28 -0.70 0.98 6.17
C LEU A 28 -2.10 0.75 6.74
N ILE A 29 -2.25 0.82 8.07
CA ILE A 29 -3.56 0.67 8.74
C ILE A 29 -4.57 1.66 8.16
N ASN A 30 -4.21 2.94 8.07
CA ASN A 30 -5.10 3.97 7.54
C ASN A 30 -5.49 3.70 6.06
N LYS A 31 -4.59 3.13 5.25
CA LYS A 31 -4.90 2.75 3.86
C LYS A 31 -5.85 1.57 3.78
N SER A 32 -5.64 0.55 4.62
CA SER A 32 -6.49 -0.64 4.68
C SER A 32 -7.91 -0.36 5.20
N MET A 33 -8.14 0.77 5.89
CA MET A 33 -9.48 1.18 6.33
C MET A 33 -10.43 1.55 5.18
N HIS A 34 -9.92 1.78 3.96
CA HIS A 34 -10.73 2.15 2.79
C HIS A 34 -11.30 0.90 2.05
N PHE A 35 -12.13 0.14 2.75
CA PHE A 35 -12.77 -1.07 2.22
C PHE A 35 -14.12 -0.77 1.51
N GLY A 36 -14.13 0.05 0.44
CA GLY A 36 -15.35 0.40 -0.35
C GLY A 36 -15.29 -0.01 -1.83
N LYS A 37 -16.27 0.33 -2.67
CA LYS A 37 -16.11 0.16 -4.14
C LYS A 37 -14.91 1.00 -4.63
N LYS A 38 -14.21 0.56 -5.69
CA LYS A 38 -13.04 1.27 -6.28
C LYS A 38 -13.29 2.77 -6.53
N TYR A 39 -14.56 3.15 -6.76
CA TYR A 39 -15.00 4.52 -7.06
C TYR A 39 -15.72 5.22 -5.90
N ALA A 40 -16.02 4.53 -4.79
CA ALA A 40 -16.76 5.08 -3.66
C ALA A 40 -15.91 5.03 -2.38
N LYS A 41 -15.31 6.17 -2.03
CA LYS A 41 -14.42 6.32 -0.86
C LYS A 41 -15.08 6.00 0.48
N ASN A 42 -16.42 6.04 0.57
CA ASN A 42 -17.16 6.02 1.84
C ASN A 42 -18.14 4.83 2.00
N THR A 43 -18.22 3.89 1.05
CA THR A 43 -19.22 2.79 1.08
C THR A 43 -18.68 1.51 1.76
N GLY A 44 -17.75 1.64 2.68
CA GLY A 44 -17.06 0.51 3.28
C GLY A 44 -17.48 0.21 4.71
N ARG A 45 -17.71 -1.08 5.04
CA ARG A 45 -17.98 -1.54 6.41
C ARG A 45 -16.82 -1.29 7.40
N MET A 46 -15.65 -0.88 6.91
CA MET A 46 -14.40 -0.72 7.67
C MET A 46 -13.96 0.73 7.90
N THR A 47 -14.67 1.71 7.34
CA THR A 47 -14.38 3.13 7.59
C THR A 47 -14.46 3.43 9.10
N GLY A 48 -13.44 4.09 9.65
CA GLY A 48 -13.38 4.46 11.07
C GLY A 48 -12.96 3.34 12.04
N LYS A 49 -12.93 2.07 11.62
CA LYS A 49 -12.61 0.92 12.48
C LYS A 49 -11.10 0.67 12.64
N LYS A 50 -10.37 1.68 13.11
CA LYS A 50 -8.91 1.63 13.25
C LYS A 50 -8.45 0.55 14.24
N THR A 51 -9.11 0.43 15.40
CA THR A 51 -8.78 -0.58 16.43
C THR A 51 -8.85 -2.01 15.90
N LYS A 52 -9.89 -2.32 15.09
CA LYS A 52 -10.03 -3.64 14.46
C LYS A 52 -8.86 -3.93 13.52
N LEU A 53 -8.45 -2.95 12.71
CA LEU A 53 -7.33 -3.15 11.79
C LEU A 53 -5.97 -3.20 12.48
N VAL A 54 -5.78 -2.50 13.61
CA VAL A 54 -4.57 -2.66 14.42
C VAL A 54 -4.42 -4.12 14.84
N ASN A 55 -5.51 -4.76 15.29
CA ASN A 55 -5.49 -6.18 15.66
C ASN A 55 -5.21 -7.08 14.45
N THR A 56 -5.84 -6.84 13.31
CA THR A 56 -5.57 -7.59 12.06
C THR A 56 -4.11 -7.46 11.60
N VAL A 57 -3.50 -6.27 11.71
CA VAL A 57 -2.08 -6.08 11.33
C VAL A 57 -1.16 -6.75 12.34
N LYS A 58 -1.51 -6.73 13.63
CA LYS A 58 -0.76 -7.42 14.68
C LYS A 58 -0.72 -8.93 14.41
N THR A 59 -1.87 -9.55 14.18
CA THR A 59 -1.95 -11.00 13.88
C THR A 59 -1.28 -11.33 12.55
N ALA A 60 -1.38 -10.48 11.52
CA ALA A 60 -0.63 -10.67 10.28
C ALA A 60 0.90 -10.64 10.51
N PHE A 61 1.39 -9.77 11.39
CA PHE A 61 2.81 -9.73 11.75
C PHE A 61 3.27 -10.97 12.51
N GLU A 62 2.44 -11.49 13.42
CA GLU A 62 2.70 -12.78 14.09
C GLU A 62 2.79 -13.92 13.07
N ILE A 63 1.90 -13.96 12.07
CA ILE A 63 1.96 -14.97 10.99
C ILE A 63 3.25 -14.83 10.15
N ILE A 64 3.67 -13.60 9.84
CA ILE A 64 4.91 -13.36 9.07
C ILE A 64 6.12 -13.84 9.86
N GLU A 65 6.19 -13.52 11.15
CA GLU A 65 7.28 -13.93 12.03
C GLU A 65 7.37 -15.45 12.12
N LEU A 66 6.23 -16.13 12.31
CA LEU A 66 6.17 -17.59 12.35
C LEU A 66 6.58 -18.25 11.03
N LYS A 67 6.20 -17.67 9.88
CA LYS A 67 6.52 -18.24 8.55
C LYS A 67 7.95 -17.97 8.09
N THR A 68 8.49 -16.80 8.40
CA THR A 68 9.78 -16.34 7.84
C THR A 68 10.93 -16.33 8.83
N GLY A 69 10.64 -16.31 10.14
CA GLY A 69 11.64 -16.11 11.20
C GLY A 69 12.30 -14.73 11.19
N GLN A 70 11.84 -13.80 10.35
CA GLN A 70 12.37 -12.45 10.23
C GLN A 70 11.49 -11.44 10.95
N ASN A 71 12.06 -10.29 11.29
CA ASN A 71 11.29 -9.19 11.86
C ASN A 71 10.19 -8.74 10.86
N PRO A 72 8.90 -8.78 11.22
CA PRO A 72 7.81 -8.47 10.30
C PRO A 72 7.82 -7.01 9.84
N VAL A 73 8.39 -6.09 10.63
CA VAL A 73 8.56 -4.68 10.23
C VAL A 73 9.56 -4.56 9.09
N GLN A 74 10.63 -5.36 9.11
CA GLN A 74 11.62 -5.39 8.03
C GLN A 74 11.01 -5.92 6.73
N VAL A 75 10.19 -6.97 6.83
CA VAL A 75 9.44 -7.53 5.69
C VAL A 75 8.50 -6.48 5.10
N LEU A 76 7.78 -5.73 5.95
CA LEU A 76 6.92 -4.64 5.50
C LEU A 76 7.70 -3.54 4.75
N VAL A 77 8.86 -3.12 5.27
CA VAL A 77 9.68 -2.09 4.62
C VAL A 77 10.15 -2.57 3.24
N LYS A 78 10.69 -3.79 3.15
CA LYS A 78 11.10 -4.40 1.86
C LYS A 78 9.93 -4.50 0.88
N ALA A 79 8.76 -4.94 1.35
CA ALA A 79 7.56 -5.02 0.53
C ALA A 79 7.14 -3.66 -0.04
N ILE A 80 7.26 -2.58 0.75
CA ILE A 80 6.96 -1.22 0.29
C ILE A 80 7.98 -0.76 -0.77
N GLU A 81 9.27 -1.03 -0.57
CA GLU A 81 10.33 -0.69 -1.51
C GLU A 81 10.11 -1.37 -2.87
N PHE A 82 9.83 -2.68 -2.88
CA PHE A 82 9.58 -3.43 -4.11
C PHE A 82 8.21 -3.16 -4.75
N SER A 83 7.25 -2.59 -4.01
CA SER A 83 5.93 -2.22 -4.55
C SER A 83 5.85 -0.76 -5.04
N ALA A 84 6.91 0.02 -4.86
CA ALA A 84 6.95 1.44 -5.18
C ALA A 84 7.35 1.69 -6.65
N PRO A 85 6.49 2.27 -7.50
CA PRO A 85 6.85 2.60 -8.88
C PRO A 85 7.84 3.76 -8.94
N THR A 86 8.85 3.65 -9.80
CA THR A 86 9.81 4.73 -10.05
C THR A 86 9.28 5.75 -11.07
N GLU A 87 8.56 5.26 -12.07
CA GLU A 87 8.00 6.04 -13.17
C GLU A 87 6.48 5.84 -13.25
N ASP A 88 5.76 6.88 -13.65
CA ASP A 88 4.32 6.88 -13.87
C ASP A 88 4.03 7.65 -15.17
N THR A 89 2.82 7.51 -15.72
CA THR A 89 2.40 8.32 -16.87
C THR A 89 1.41 9.40 -16.46
N THR A 90 1.57 10.57 -17.05
CA THR A 90 0.60 11.66 -16.91
C THR A 90 0.02 12.04 -18.25
N ARG A 91 -1.28 12.32 -18.25
CA ARG A 91 -1.96 12.82 -19.44
C ARG A 91 -1.81 14.33 -19.47
N ILE A 92 -1.10 14.83 -20.48
CA ILE A 92 -0.93 16.26 -20.73
C ILE A 92 -1.82 16.63 -21.92
N VAL A 93 -2.56 17.73 -21.80
CA VAL A 93 -3.32 18.30 -22.93
C VAL A 93 -2.49 19.45 -23.49
N TYR A 94 -2.12 19.36 -24.76
CA TYR A 94 -1.39 20.40 -25.47
C TYR A 94 -1.98 20.57 -26.86
N GLY A 95 -2.28 21.82 -27.25
CA GLY A 95 -2.85 22.12 -28.58
C GLY A 95 -4.19 21.43 -28.87
N GLY A 96 -4.99 21.09 -27.84
CA GLY A 96 -6.29 20.42 -27.99
C GLY A 96 -6.21 18.89 -28.14
N THR A 97 -5.01 18.30 -28.15
CA THR A 97 -4.81 16.84 -28.18
C THR A 97 -4.23 16.34 -26.85
N THR A 98 -4.59 15.12 -26.45
CA THR A 98 -4.10 14.47 -25.22
C THR A 98 -2.88 13.60 -25.52
N TYR A 99 -1.79 13.81 -24.80
CA TYR A 99 -0.57 13.01 -24.86
C TYR A 99 -0.34 12.27 -23.54
N HIS A 100 0.22 11.07 -23.59
CA HIS A 100 0.74 10.37 -22.42
C HIS A 100 2.23 10.63 -22.34
N VAL A 101 2.67 11.22 -21.23
CA VAL A 101 4.08 11.56 -21.00
C VAL A 101 4.56 10.84 -19.75
N SER A 102 5.72 10.19 -19.87
CA SER A 102 6.41 9.56 -18.74
C SER A 102 6.94 10.62 -17.77
N VAL A 103 6.77 10.38 -16.46
CA VAL A 103 7.22 11.26 -15.40
C VAL A 103 7.79 10.47 -14.22
N ASP A 104 8.80 11.03 -13.57
CA ASP A 104 9.39 10.46 -12.36
C ASP A 104 8.47 10.64 -11.14
N VAL A 105 8.42 9.62 -10.28
CA VAL A 105 7.56 9.61 -9.10
C VAL A 105 8.32 10.11 -7.86
N ALA A 106 7.80 11.17 -7.23
CA ALA A 106 8.35 11.71 -5.99
C ALA A 106 8.38 10.66 -4.84
N PRO A 107 9.41 10.64 -3.96
CA PRO A 107 9.56 9.62 -2.91
C PRO A 107 8.35 9.46 -1.97
N LEU A 108 7.73 10.57 -1.56
CA LEU A 108 6.55 10.52 -0.71
C LEU A 108 5.35 9.86 -1.42
N ARG A 109 5.21 10.12 -2.72
CA ARG A 109 4.18 9.51 -3.57
C ARG A 109 4.46 8.03 -3.81
N ARG A 110 5.72 7.63 -3.99
CA ARG A 110 6.14 6.23 -4.12
C ARG A 110 5.65 5.38 -2.95
N VAL A 111 5.92 5.83 -1.72
CA VAL A 111 5.44 5.15 -0.50
C VAL A 111 3.91 5.13 -0.44
N ASP A 112 3.24 6.21 -0.83
CA ASP A 112 1.78 6.27 -0.82
C ASP A 112 1.12 5.33 -1.85
N MET A 113 1.74 5.16 -3.02
CA MET A 113 1.29 4.25 -4.07
C MET A 113 1.53 2.79 -3.66
N ALA A 114 2.71 2.46 -3.14
CA ALA A 114 3.04 1.13 -2.64
C ALA A 114 2.04 0.67 -1.56
N LEU A 115 1.82 1.48 -0.53
CA LEU A 115 0.86 1.18 0.53
C LEU A 115 -0.57 1.03 0.00
N LYS A 116 -0.93 1.81 -1.03
CA LYS A 116 -2.24 1.69 -1.69
C LYS A 116 -2.36 0.38 -2.46
N PHE A 117 -1.34 -0.02 -3.22
CA PHE A 117 -1.37 -1.27 -3.99
C PHE A 117 -1.45 -2.49 -3.10
N ILE A 118 -0.72 -2.50 -1.99
CA ILE A 118 -0.81 -3.55 -0.98
C ILE A 118 -2.24 -3.61 -0.41
N ALA A 119 -2.78 -2.48 0.06
CA ALA A 119 -4.13 -2.45 0.64
C ALA A 119 -5.23 -2.84 -0.37
N ASP A 120 -5.15 -2.35 -1.61
CA ASP A 120 -6.09 -2.69 -2.69
C ASP A 120 -6.01 -4.19 -3.02
N SER A 121 -4.80 -4.76 -3.09
CA SER A 121 -4.61 -6.19 -3.39
C SER A 121 -5.20 -7.11 -2.33
N VAL A 122 -5.01 -6.79 -1.04
CA VAL A 122 -5.57 -7.57 0.07
C VAL A 122 -7.09 -7.52 0.06
N LYS A 123 -7.65 -6.35 -0.27
CA LYS A 123 -9.09 -6.17 -0.39
C LYS A 123 -9.70 -6.95 -1.55
N GLU A 124 -9.04 -6.94 -2.71
CA GLU A 124 -9.49 -7.72 -3.87
C GLU A 124 -9.39 -9.23 -3.58
N ALA A 125 -8.32 -9.69 -2.93
CA ALA A 125 -8.12 -11.09 -2.59
C ALA A 125 -9.09 -11.64 -1.53
N THR A 126 -9.46 -10.80 -0.56
CA THR A 126 -10.38 -11.17 0.54
C THR A 126 -11.85 -11.13 0.12
N PHE A 127 -12.20 -10.48 -0.99
CA PHE A 127 -13.58 -10.42 -1.43
C PHE A 127 -14.03 -11.80 -1.90
N SER A 128 -15.04 -12.37 -1.20
CA SER A 128 -15.63 -13.68 -1.51
C SER A 128 -14.74 -14.91 -1.25
N ASN A 129 -13.56 -14.74 -0.64
CA ASN A 129 -12.70 -15.87 -0.25
C ASN A 129 -12.92 -16.24 1.23
N PRO A 130 -12.99 -17.53 1.59
CA PRO A 130 -13.11 -17.96 2.99
C PRO A 130 -11.88 -17.67 3.87
N LYS A 131 -10.70 -17.45 3.29
CA LYS A 131 -9.48 -17.17 4.05
C LYS A 131 -9.57 -15.84 4.82
N PRO A 132 -9.05 -15.79 6.06
CA PRO A 132 -9.06 -14.56 6.86
C PRO A 132 -8.15 -13.49 6.26
N ILE A 133 -8.48 -12.21 6.52
CA ILE A 133 -7.75 -11.06 5.98
C ILE A 133 -6.32 -10.98 6.51
N GLU A 134 -6.10 -11.45 7.73
CA GLU A 134 -4.82 -11.54 8.42
C GLU A 134 -3.83 -12.40 7.63
N GLU A 135 -4.27 -13.58 7.18
CA GLU A 135 -3.46 -14.51 6.39
C GLU A 135 -3.15 -13.94 5.00
N HIS A 136 -4.14 -13.36 4.33
CA HIS A 136 -3.94 -12.73 3.04
C HIS A 136 -2.96 -11.56 3.09
N LEU A 137 -3.04 -10.74 4.15
CA LEU A 137 -2.10 -9.63 4.36
C LEU A 137 -0.68 -10.17 4.59
N ALA A 138 -0.53 -11.22 5.39
CA ALA A 138 0.76 -11.85 5.65
C ALA A 138 1.37 -12.48 4.39
N GLU A 139 0.61 -13.30 3.66
CA GLU A 139 1.03 -13.91 2.40
C GLU A 139 1.45 -12.84 1.39
N GLN A 140 0.66 -11.79 1.25
CA GLN A 140 0.94 -10.71 0.29
C GLN A 140 2.21 -9.92 0.64
N LEU A 141 2.44 -9.63 1.92
CA LEU A 141 3.66 -8.94 2.38
C LEU A 141 4.91 -9.79 2.16
N ILE A 142 4.83 -11.11 2.37
CA ILE A 142 5.94 -12.03 2.13
C ILE A 142 6.28 -12.08 0.64
N LEU A 143 5.26 -12.26 -0.22
CA LEU A 143 5.45 -12.30 -1.68
C LEU A 143 6.03 -10.98 -2.22
N ALA A 144 5.49 -9.84 -1.75
CA ALA A 144 5.98 -8.53 -2.14
C ALA A 144 7.42 -8.28 -1.66
N ALA A 145 7.78 -8.73 -0.45
CA ALA A 145 9.13 -8.59 0.09
C ALA A 145 10.17 -9.43 -0.67
N ASN A 146 9.75 -10.51 -1.32
CA ASN A 146 10.61 -11.32 -2.19
C ASN A 146 10.65 -10.82 -3.64
N ASN A 147 10.00 -9.69 -3.94
CA ASN A 147 9.84 -9.15 -5.30
C ASN A 147 9.26 -10.19 -6.29
N ASP A 148 8.35 -11.03 -5.81
CA ASP A 148 7.70 -12.04 -6.65
C ASP A 148 6.63 -11.38 -7.54
N SER A 149 6.65 -11.69 -8.83
CA SER A 149 5.64 -11.27 -9.82
C SER A 149 4.24 -11.82 -9.53
N ASN A 150 4.14 -12.88 -8.71
CA ASN A 150 2.87 -13.39 -8.22
C ASN A 150 2.16 -12.40 -7.28
N SER A 151 2.88 -11.48 -6.64
CA SER A 151 2.26 -10.45 -5.82
C SER A 151 1.50 -9.44 -6.70
N PRO A 152 0.17 -9.26 -6.51
CA PRO A 152 -0.57 -8.26 -7.28
C PRO A 152 -0.05 -6.83 -7.12
N SER A 153 0.61 -6.52 -6.00
CA SER A 153 1.19 -5.19 -5.73
C SER A 153 2.42 -4.91 -6.59
N VAL A 154 3.34 -5.87 -6.68
CA VAL A 154 4.54 -5.83 -7.53
C VAL A 154 4.15 -5.87 -9.01
N LYS A 155 3.17 -6.71 -9.37
CA LYS A 155 2.62 -6.77 -10.75
C LYS A 155 2.11 -5.40 -11.21
N LYS A 156 1.40 -4.68 -10.35
CA LYS A 156 0.86 -3.34 -10.65
C LYS A 156 1.94 -2.29 -10.80
N ARG A 157 3.03 -2.39 -10.02
CA ARG A 157 4.23 -1.56 -10.20
C ARG A 157 4.81 -1.79 -11.60
N HIS A 158 5.08 -3.05 -11.97
CA HIS A 158 5.65 -3.39 -13.26
C HIS A 158 4.77 -3.00 -14.45
N GLU A 159 3.45 -3.11 -14.30
CA GLU A 159 2.50 -2.66 -15.32
C GLU A 159 2.63 -1.15 -15.57
N LEU A 160 2.68 -0.33 -14.51
CA LEU A 160 2.81 1.12 -14.63
C LEU A 160 4.16 1.54 -15.22
N GLU A 161 5.26 0.94 -14.75
CA GLU A 161 6.59 1.23 -15.27
C GLU A 161 6.73 0.82 -16.75
N ARG A 162 6.11 -0.30 -17.16
CA ARG A 162 6.08 -0.71 -18.57
C ARG A 162 5.33 0.28 -19.46
N ILE A 163 4.19 0.78 -18.99
CA ILE A 163 3.40 1.79 -19.73
C ILE A 163 4.17 3.12 -19.79
N ALA A 164 4.86 3.49 -18.72
CA ALA A 164 5.72 4.67 -18.68
C ALA A 164 6.89 4.56 -19.66
N GLN A 165 7.58 3.43 -19.68
CA GLN A 165 8.67 3.16 -20.61
C GLN A 165 8.20 3.20 -22.08
N ALA A 166 6.98 2.73 -22.37
CA ALA A 166 6.41 2.79 -23.70
C ALA A 166 5.98 4.21 -24.13
N SER A 167 5.75 5.10 -23.17
CA SER A 167 5.32 6.50 -23.39
C SER A 167 6.47 7.50 -23.19
N ARG A 168 7.72 7.01 -23.20
CA ARG A 168 8.92 7.81 -23.07
C ARG A 168 9.31 8.52 -24.36
#